data_AF-A0A0B7BW42-F1
#
_entry.id   AF-A0A0B7BW42-F1
#
_cell.length_a   1.000
_cell.length_b   1.000
_cell.length_c   1.000
_cell.angle_alpha   90.00
_cell.angle_beta   90.00
_cell.angle_gamma   90.00
#
_symmetry.space_group_name_H-M   'P 1'
#
loop_
_entity.id
_entity.type
_entity.pdbx_description
1 polymer ?
#
loop_
_entity_poly.entity_id
_entity_poly.type
_entity_poly.pdbx_seq_one_letter_code
_entity_poly.pdbx_strand_id
1 'polypeptide(L)'
;ALGDKYGRKLTVIIPCIGALASYLAGLLNAKYMSTSLTYILIGPVINGLCGGFIACLMAVYSYVSHISTPDTRMTRVGILESMVFLSGTIGLFVSGVMIDNQGYVFTFSVLCVIVGIATLYSILWLDNVRSHVTEHQTDSCCKMTFKFLQESFRCVTKRRDSNTFSAILLQIVALDVLMFCTSGDMDISQLYLRDTFGFSFTLFGYLRGLDNFLRGIIMITFVPIIKKVTRVKDLPLVLFGLVSYFAAFVIVGAAYAKWMVFLAAVVGMFKGIPSAGLRATMSTLVTAEEQGRLFGLIAASESAVSLLASIAFNELYPATRDIFPGLCYMLGAGLILIIFCAVMYVNHILPQARPITAYGIIEENVVAEDGSVLAFPEDGEHE
;
A
#
# COMPACT_ATOMS: atom_id res chain seq x y z
N ALA A 1 -1.09 17.15 0.27
CA ALA A 1 -1.40 18.54 -0.11
C ALA A 1 -2.86 18.90 0.14
N LEU A 2 -3.81 18.49 -0.71
CA LEU A 2 -5.23 18.85 -0.51
C LEU A 2 -5.82 18.30 0.80
N GLY A 3 -5.42 17.09 1.21
CA GLY A 3 -5.89 16.48 2.46
C GLY A 3 -5.55 17.26 3.72
N ASP A 4 -4.37 17.86 3.76
CA ASP A 4 -3.90 18.58 4.95
C ASP A 4 -4.56 19.97 5.05
N LYS A 5 -5.06 20.52 3.93
CA LYS A 5 -5.75 21.83 3.88
C LYS A 5 -7.27 21.73 3.98
N TYR A 6 -7.87 20.78 3.27
CA TYR A 6 -9.32 20.64 3.14
C TYR A 6 -9.90 19.46 3.93
N GLY A 7 -9.05 18.70 4.62
CA GLY A 7 -9.42 17.52 5.38
C GLY A 7 -9.15 16.22 4.61
N ARG A 8 -8.86 15.15 5.36
CA ARG A 8 -8.45 13.86 4.80
C ARG A 8 -9.56 13.18 3.97
N LYS A 9 -10.83 13.49 4.26
CA LYS A 9 -12.01 13.00 3.50
C LYS A 9 -11.91 13.29 2.01
N LEU A 10 -11.52 14.52 1.64
CA LEU A 10 -11.39 14.91 0.23
C LEU A 10 -10.33 14.09 -0.51
N THR A 11 -9.29 13.64 0.21
CA THR A 11 -8.18 12.88 -0.38
C THR A 11 -8.59 11.44 -0.71
N VAL A 12 -9.62 10.91 -0.03
CA VAL A 12 -10.22 9.61 -0.36
C VAL A 12 -11.26 9.75 -1.46
N ILE A 13 -12.05 10.83 -1.45
CA ILE A 13 -13.14 11.04 -2.42
C ILE A 13 -12.61 11.29 -3.84
N ILE A 14 -11.57 12.12 -4.01
CA ILE A 14 -11.06 12.49 -5.34
C ILE A 14 -10.64 11.26 -6.17
N PRO A 15 -9.83 10.31 -5.64
CA PRO A 15 -9.52 9.07 -6.36
C PRO A 15 -10.75 8.22 -6.71
N CYS A 16 -11.76 8.15 -5.82
CA CYS A 16 -13.00 7.41 -6.09
C CYS A 16 -13.80 8.03 -7.25
N ILE A 17 -13.87 9.36 -7.33
CA ILE A 17 -14.50 10.07 -8.45
C ILE A 17 -13.71 9.82 -9.75
N GLY A 18 -12.38 9.86 -9.68
CA GLY A 18 -11.51 9.53 -10.82
C GLY A 18 -11.70 8.11 -11.33
N ALA A 19 -11.81 7.14 -10.41
CA ALA A 19 -12.10 5.76 -10.74
C ALA A 19 -13.49 5.61 -11.38
N LEU A 20 -14.53 6.27 -10.83
CA LEU A 20 -15.86 6.29 -11.44
C LEU A 20 -15.85 6.85 -12.86
N ALA A 21 -15.17 7.97 -13.08
CA ALA A 21 -15.02 8.57 -14.41
C ALA A 21 -14.28 7.62 -15.38
N SER A 22 -13.26 6.90 -14.90
CA SER A 22 -12.54 5.90 -15.70
C SER A 22 -13.42 4.70 -16.08
N TYR A 23 -14.24 4.19 -15.16
CA TYR A 23 -15.17 3.09 -15.47
C TYR A 23 -16.30 3.53 -16.39
N LEU A 24 -16.80 4.77 -16.27
CA LEU A 24 -17.76 5.35 -17.22
C LEU A 24 -17.15 5.48 -18.62
N ALA A 25 -15.90 5.94 -18.72
CA ALA A 25 -15.18 5.95 -19.99
C ALA A 25 -15.01 4.52 -20.55
N GLY A 26 -14.69 3.53 -19.71
CA GLY A 26 -14.64 2.12 -20.08
C GLY A 26 -15.98 1.59 -20.61
N LEU A 27 -17.08 1.96 -19.97
CA LEU A 27 -18.44 1.60 -20.39
C LEU A 27 -18.80 2.19 -21.76
N LEU A 28 -18.43 3.46 -22.00
CA LEU A 28 -18.62 4.10 -23.31
C LEU A 28 -17.80 3.40 -24.39
N ASN A 29 -16.55 3.05 -24.11
CA ASN A 29 -15.70 2.28 -25.03
C ASN A 29 -16.29 0.89 -25.31
N ALA A 30 -16.81 0.20 -24.29
CA ALA A 30 -17.45 -1.11 -24.45
C ALA A 30 -18.72 -1.05 -25.31
N LYS A 31 -19.49 0.06 -25.24
CA LYS A 31 -20.68 0.26 -26.06
C LYS A 31 -20.34 0.62 -27.51
N TYR A 32 -19.27 1.37 -27.72
CA TYR A 32 -18.81 1.82 -29.05
C TYR A 32 -17.49 1.15 -29.43
N MET A 33 -17.50 -0.18 -29.51
CA MET A 33 -16.32 -1.01 -29.77
C MET A 33 -15.67 -0.76 -31.16
N SER A 34 -16.36 -0.06 -32.07
CA SER A 34 -15.86 0.36 -33.38
C SER A 34 -15.04 1.65 -33.37
N THR A 35 -14.89 2.31 -32.23
CA THR A 35 -14.17 3.58 -32.09
C THR A 35 -12.65 3.35 -31.98
N SER A 36 -11.83 4.36 -32.32
CA SER A 36 -10.37 4.29 -32.21
C SER A 36 -9.90 3.83 -30.82
N LEU A 37 -8.87 2.98 -30.76
CA LEU A 37 -8.22 2.53 -29.52
C LEU A 37 -7.75 3.69 -28.62
N THR A 38 -7.52 4.87 -29.18
CA THR A 38 -7.08 6.06 -28.43
C THR A 38 -8.06 6.44 -27.31
N TYR A 39 -9.35 6.19 -27.47
CA TYR A 39 -10.37 6.54 -26.47
C TYR A 39 -10.30 5.67 -25.20
N ILE A 40 -9.62 4.52 -25.24
CA ILE A 40 -9.38 3.68 -24.05
C ILE A 40 -8.44 4.40 -23.06
N LEU A 41 -7.54 5.26 -23.55
CA LEU A 41 -6.56 5.97 -22.71
C LEU A 41 -7.19 7.10 -21.89
N ILE A 42 -8.35 7.61 -22.29
CA ILE A 42 -9.00 8.76 -21.61
C ILE A 42 -9.35 8.42 -20.16
N GLY A 43 -9.91 7.23 -19.92
CA GLY A 43 -10.28 6.79 -18.57
C GLY A 43 -9.08 6.72 -17.61
N PRO A 44 -8.02 5.97 -17.94
CA PRO A 44 -6.80 5.91 -17.15
C PRO A 44 -6.14 7.28 -16.91
N VAL A 45 -6.15 8.18 -17.91
CA VAL A 45 -5.62 9.54 -17.74
C VAL A 45 -6.42 10.31 -16.70
N ILE A 46 -7.75 10.26 -16.74
CA ILE A 46 -8.61 10.92 -15.74
C ILE A 46 -8.35 10.32 -14.34
N ASN A 47 -8.30 9.00 -14.23
CA ASN A 47 -8.02 8.33 -12.96
C ASN A 47 -6.64 8.72 -12.39
N GLY A 48 -5.62 8.78 -13.26
CA GLY A 48 -4.27 9.19 -12.90
C GLY A 48 -4.21 10.63 -12.42
N LEU A 49 -4.91 11.56 -13.08
CA LEU A 49 -5.02 12.96 -12.65
C LEU A 49 -5.72 13.11 -11.29
N CYS A 50 -6.64 12.19 -10.96
CA CYS A 50 -7.27 12.10 -9.65
C CYS A 50 -6.43 11.34 -8.59
N GLY A 51 -5.22 10.89 -8.92
CA GLY A 51 -4.27 10.21 -8.02
C GLY A 51 -4.32 8.68 -8.06
N GLY A 52 -5.35 8.09 -8.66
CA GLY A 52 -5.47 6.64 -8.85
C GLY A 52 -5.45 5.81 -7.56
N PHE A 53 -5.10 4.53 -7.72
CA PHE A 53 -5.15 3.54 -6.65
C PHE A 53 -4.20 3.85 -5.49
N ILE A 54 -2.95 4.22 -5.78
CA ILE A 54 -1.92 4.46 -4.76
C ILE A 54 -2.28 5.66 -3.87
N ALA A 55 -2.80 6.75 -4.45
CA ALA A 55 -3.21 7.92 -3.67
C ALA A 55 -4.39 7.61 -2.74
N CYS A 56 -5.38 6.84 -3.23
CA CYS A 56 -6.49 6.37 -2.40
C CYS A 56 -6.00 5.53 -1.21
N LEU A 57 -5.14 4.55 -1.49
CA LEU A 57 -4.60 3.65 -0.49
C LEU A 57 -3.81 4.42 0.59
N MET A 58 -2.99 5.38 0.19
CA MET A 58 -2.19 6.20 1.11
C MET A 58 -3.04 7.17 1.92
N ALA A 59 -4.12 7.70 1.35
CA ALA A 59 -5.11 8.49 2.09
C ALA A 59 -5.77 7.66 3.20
N VAL A 60 -6.14 6.41 2.90
CA VAL A 60 -6.71 5.48 3.87
C VAL A 60 -5.69 5.06 4.93
N TYR A 61 -4.43 4.78 4.56
CA TYR A 61 -3.38 4.50 5.55
C TYR A 61 -3.12 5.67 6.49
N SER A 62 -3.05 6.88 5.95
CA SER A 62 -2.90 8.10 6.75
C SER A 62 -4.08 8.25 7.72
N TYR A 63 -5.31 8.07 7.25
CA TYR A 63 -6.50 8.11 8.10
C TYR A 63 -6.46 7.04 9.21
N VAL A 64 -6.24 5.77 8.85
CA VAL A 64 -6.19 4.66 9.82
C VAL A 64 -5.05 4.84 10.81
N SER A 65 -3.88 5.32 10.38
CA SER A 65 -2.76 5.55 11.30
C SER A 65 -3.07 6.58 12.39
N HIS A 66 -3.97 7.54 12.11
CA HIS A 66 -4.37 8.60 13.03
C HIS A 66 -5.38 8.13 14.09
N ILE A 67 -6.28 7.22 13.72
CA ILE A 67 -7.30 6.67 14.63
C ILE A 67 -6.83 5.42 15.38
N SER A 68 -5.57 5.00 15.19
CA SER A 68 -5.01 3.73 15.70
C SER A 68 -3.90 3.94 16.71
N THR A 69 -3.93 3.13 17.77
CA THR A 69 -2.86 3.07 18.78
C THR A 69 -1.62 2.36 18.23
N PRO A 70 -0.40 2.61 18.76
CA PRO A 70 0.83 2.03 18.25
C PRO A 70 0.81 0.50 18.18
N ASP A 71 0.21 -0.16 19.18
CA ASP A 71 0.17 -1.62 19.25
C ASP A 71 -0.80 -2.25 18.24
N THR A 72 -1.91 -1.56 17.95
CA THR A 72 -2.95 -2.04 17.03
C THR A 72 -2.72 -1.59 15.59
N ARG A 73 -1.79 -0.67 15.35
CA ARG A 73 -1.59 -0.04 14.05
C ARG A 73 -1.19 -1.03 12.97
N MET A 74 -0.19 -1.88 13.20
CA MET A 74 0.18 -2.92 12.24
C MET A 74 -0.98 -3.88 11.95
N THR A 75 -1.80 -4.20 12.95
CA THR A 75 -2.97 -5.05 12.76
C THR A 75 -4.02 -4.38 11.87
N ARG A 76 -4.31 -3.10 12.10
CA ARG A 76 -5.28 -2.33 11.30
C ARG A 76 -4.79 -2.06 9.88
N VAL A 77 -3.52 -1.71 9.70
CA VAL A 77 -2.89 -1.61 8.36
C VAL A 77 -2.88 -2.97 7.67
N GLY A 78 -2.61 -4.05 8.43
CA GLY A 78 -2.71 -5.42 7.95
C GLY A 78 -4.12 -5.77 7.44
N ILE A 79 -5.16 -5.40 8.18
CA ILE A 79 -6.55 -5.60 7.74
C ILE A 79 -6.83 -4.83 6.45
N LEU A 80 -6.37 -3.58 6.33
CA LEU A 80 -6.53 -2.82 5.08
C LEU A 80 -5.86 -3.51 3.88
N GLU A 81 -4.60 -3.95 4.02
CA GLU A 81 -3.91 -4.69 2.95
C GLU A 81 -4.61 -6.02 2.63
N SER A 82 -5.12 -6.72 3.65
CA SER A 82 -5.88 -7.95 3.44
C SER A 82 -7.11 -7.72 2.56
N MET A 83 -7.81 -6.59 2.74
CA MET A 83 -8.96 -6.21 1.91
C MET A 83 -8.55 -5.95 0.45
N VAL A 84 -7.35 -5.40 0.21
CA VAL A 84 -6.82 -5.21 -1.14
C VAL A 84 -6.59 -6.56 -1.82
N PHE A 85 -5.95 -7.51 -1.14
CA PHE A 85 -5.69 -8.82 -1.72
C PHE A 85 -6.97 -9.65 -1.92
N LEU A 86 -7.89 -9.62 -0.95
CA LEU A 86 -9.19 -10.30 -1.08
C LEU A 86 -10.04 -9.68 -2.20
N SER A 87 -10.06 -8.35 -2.33
CA SER A 87 -10.77 -7.70 -3.43
C SER A 87 -10.13 -7.99 -4.79
N GLY A 88 -8.81 -8.09 -4.88
CA GLY A 88 -8.11 -8.56 -6.08
C GLY A 88 -8.48 -9.99 -6.45
N THR A 89 -8.60 -10.88 -5.46
CA THR A 89 -9.05 -12.27 -5.65
C THR A 89 -10.48 -12.31 -6.20
N ILE A 90 -11.43 -11.68 -5.50
CA ILE A 90 -12.83 -11.64 -5.90
C ILE A 90 -12.96 -10.99 -7.28
N GLY A 91 -12.23 -9.91 -7.53
CA GLY A 91 -12.19 -9.21 -8.80
C GLY A 91 -11.76 -10.11 -9.95
N LEU A 92 -10.67 -10.87 -9.81
CA LEU A 92 -10.19 -11.79 -10.85
C LEU A 92 -11.21 -12.89 -11.20
N PHE A 93 -11.83 -13.50 -10.19
CA PHE A 93 -12.81 -14.58 -10.43
C PHE A 93 -14.13 -14.07 -10.99
N VAL A 94 -14.68 -13.00 -10.40
CA VAL A 94 -16.01 -12.48 -10.75
C VAL A 94 -15.96 -11.78 -12.11
N SER A 95 -14.91 -10.99 -12.39
CA SER A 95 -14.80 -10.27 -13.67
C SER A 95 -14.70 -11.21 -14.86
N GLY A 96 -13.95 -12.31 -14.76
CA GLY A 96 -13.84 -13.31 -15.84
C GLY A 96 -15.19 -13.93 -16.21
N VAL A 97 -15.92 -14.42 -15.20
CA VAL A 97 -17.26 -15.01 -15.40
C VAL A 97 -18.27 -14.01 -15.95
N MET A 98 -18.21 -12.76 -15.50
CA MET A 98 -19.09 -11.70 -15.99
C MET A 98 -18.83 -11.36 -17.46
N ILE A 99 -17.56 -11.30 -17.86
CA ILE A 99 -17.17 -11.00 -19.25
C ILE A 99 -17.58 -12.14 -20.18
N ASP A 100 -17.33 -13.40 -19.80
CA ASP A 100 -17.63 -14.56 -20.64
C ASP A 100 -19.15 -14.74 -20.85
N ASN A 101 -19.97 -14.48 -19.82
CA ASN A 101 -21.42 -14.72 -19.88
C ASN A 101 -22.23 -13.51 -20.38
N GLN A 102 -21.83 -12.29 -20.02
CA GLN A 102 -22.64 -11.07 -20.21
C GLN A 102 -21.90 -9.95 -20.97
N GLY A 103 -20.61 -10.16 -21.28
CA GLY A 103 -19.78 -9.22 -22.04
C GLY A 103 -19.29 -8.01 -21.23
N TYR A 104 -18.56 -7.14 -21.93
CA TYR A 104 -17.89 -5.99 -21.34
C TYR A 104 -18.85 -4.91 -20.83
N VAL A 105 -19.96 -4.65 -21.54
CA VAL A 105 -20.92 -3.59 -21.17
C VAL A 105 -21.55 -3.86 -19.80
N PHE A 106 -21.98 -5.10 -19.54
CA PHE A 106 -22.51 -5.50 -18.24
C PHE A 106 -21.46 -5.36 -17.13
N THR A 107 -20.24 -5.85 -17.40
CA THR A 107 -19.13 -5.81 -16.45
C THR A 107 -18.78 -4.39 -16.01
N PHE A 108 -18.59 -3.46 -16.97
CA PHE A 108 -18.32 -2.06 -16.64
C PHE A 108 -19.49 -1.35 -15.97
N SER A 109 -20.74 -1.71 -16.31
CA SER A 109 -21.93 -1.14 -15.66
C SER A 109 -21.97 -1.48 -14.17
N VAL A 110 -21.70 -2.74 -13.82
CA VAL A 110 -21.64 -3.20 -12.41
C VAL A 110 -20.49 -2.52 -11.66
N LEU A 111 -19.31 -2.37 -12.28
CA LEU A 111 -18.18 -1.66 -11.67
C LEU A 111 -18.52 -0.18 -11.38
N CYS A 112 -19.21 0.51 -12.31
CA CYS A 112 -19.70 1.87 -12.09
C CYS A 112 -20.65 1.97 -10.90
N VAL A 113 -21.56 0.98 -10.73
CA VAL A 113 -22.48 0.95 -9.59
C VAL A 113 -21.72 0.74 -8.29
N ILE A 114 -20.80 -0.22 -8.23
CA ILE A 114 -20.02 -0.53 -7.02
C ILE A 114 -19.18 0.67 -6.59
N VAL A 115 -18.43 1.29 -7.51
CA VAL A 115 -17.61 2.46 -7.19
C VAL A 115 -18.47 3.69 -6.88
N GLY A 116 -19.65 3.82 -7.51
CA GLY A 116 -20.63 4.87 -7.21
C GLY A 116 -21.14 4.77 -5.79
N ILE A 117 -21.51 3.56 -5.34
CA ILE A 117 -21.92 3.29 -3.95
C ILE A 117 -20.76 3.58 -2.99
N ALA A 118 -19.53 3.14 -3.30
CA ALA A 118 -18.35 3.41 -2.46
C ALA A 118 -18.04 4.91 -2.36
N THR A 119 -18.23 5.66 -3.45
CA THR A 119 -18.06 7.11 -3.48
C THR A 119 -19.14 7.80 -2.62
N LEU A 120 -20.40 7.37 -2.75
CA LEU A 120 -21.51 7.89 -1.95
C LEU A 120 -21.31 7.62 -0.46
N TYR A 121 -20.89 6.41 -0.11
CA TYR A 121 -20.54 6.03 1.26
C TYR A 121 -19.42 6.94 1.81
N SER A 122 -18.37 7.17 1.02
CA SER A 122 -17.26 8.04 1.41
C SER A 122 -17.70 9.50 1.59
N ILE A 123 -18.69 9.97 0.82
CA ILE A 123 -19.23 11.34 0.96
C ILE A 123 -20.10 11.47 2.21
N LEU A 124 -20.97 10.49 2.49
CA LEU A 124 -21.96 10.58 3.56
C LEU A 124 -21.41 10.20 4.94
N TRP A 125 -20.65 9.10 5.02
CA TRP A 125 -20.27 8.47 6.30
C TRP A 125 -18.82 8.69 6.73
N LEU A 126 -17.92 9.13 5.84
CA LEU A 126 -16.53 9.33 6.22
C LEU A 126 -16.37 10.61 7.04
N ASP A 127 -15.89 10.47 8.27
CA ASP A 127 -15.62 11.59 9.16
C ASP A 127 -14.44 12.44 8.69
N ASN A 128 -14.59 13.75 8.84
CA ASN A 128 -13.60 14.71 8.40
C ASN A 128 -12.54 14.92 9.49
N VAL A 129 -11.53 14.05 9.53
CA VAL A 129 -10.37 14.24 10.41
C VAL A 129 -9.51 15.38 9.86
N ARG A 130 -9.52 16.52 10.56
CA ARG A 130 -8.67 17.67 10.26
C ARG A 130 -7.38 17.57 11.08
N SER A 131 -6.22 17.67 10.43
CA SER A 131 -5.00 18.04 11.12
C SER A 131 -5.11 19.52 11.51
N HIS A 132 -4.74 19.88 12.74
CA HIS A 132 -4.65 21.27 13.21
C HIS A 132 -3.59 22.04 12.40
N VAL A 133 -3.94 22.50 11.19
CA VAL A 133 -3.15 23.48 10.45
C VAL A 133 -4.06 24.65 10.16
N THR A 134 -4.07 25.58 11.11
CA THR A 134 -4.69 26.89 11.01
C THR A 134 -3.80 27.76 10.12
N GLU A 135 -4.02 27.79 8.80
CA GLU A 135 -3.72 28.98 8.00
C GLU A 135 -4.36 28.92 6.61
N HIS A 136 -5.33 29.81 6.39
CA HIS A 136 -5.93 30.10 5.09
C HIS A 136 -4.93 30.86 4.20
N GLN A 137 -4.01 30.15 3.53
CA GLN A 137 -3.26 30.71 2.40
C GLN A 137 -3.82 30.19 1.07
N THR A 138 -4.33 31.11 0.25
CA THR A 138 -4.84 30.91 -1.11
C THR A 138 -3.67 30.76 -2.09
N ASP A 139 -2.78 29.81 -1.84
CA ASP A 139 -1.70 29.51 -2.78
C ASP A 139 -2.26 28.77 -4.01
N SER A 140 -1.75 29.13 -5.20
CA SER A 140 -2.04 28.45 -6.46
C SER A 140 -1.66 26.95 -6.37
N CYS A 141 -2.43 26.08 -7.04
CA CYS A 141 -2.28 24.62 -6.97
C CYS A 141 -0.83 24.14 -7.18
N CYS A 142 -0.11 24.69 -8.16
CA CYS A 142 1.30 24.34 -8.41
C CYS A 142 2.24 24.78 -7.28
N LYS A 143 2.03 25.99 -6.73
CA LYS A 143 2.82 26.47 -5.58
C LYS A 143 2.53 25.65 -4.33
N MET A 144 1.28 25.24 -4.13
CA MET A 144 0.86 24.39 -3.02
C MET A 144 1.49 23.00 -3.11
N THR A 145 1.50 22.37 -4.28
CA THR A 145 2.13 21.06 -4.48
C THR A 145 3.65 21.13 -4.32
N PHE A 146 4.30 22.17 -4.84
CA PHE A 146 5.74 22.37 -4.70
C PHE A 146 6.13 22.67 -3.24
N LYS A 147 5.37 23.52 -2.54
CA LYS A 147 5.52 23.76 -1.09
C LYS A 147 5.30 22.47 -0.30
N PHE A 148 4.33 21.66 -0.66
CA PHE A 148 4.11 20.34 -0.06
C PHE A 148 5.28 19.40 -0.26
N LEU A 149 5.82 19.33 -1.48
CA LEU A 149 6.96 18.50 -1.80
C LEU A 149 8.18 18.97 -1.00
N GLN A 150 8.44 20.28 -0.99
CA GLN A 150 9.52 20.90 -0.22
C GLN A 150 9.36 20.66 1.29
N GLU A 151 8.16 20.80 1.85
CA GLU A 151 7.86 20.54 3.26
C GLU A 151 7.89 19.05 3.59
N SER A 152 7.55 18.16 2.66
CA SER A 152 7.65 16.71 2.84
C SER A 152 9.11 16.28 2.85
N PHE A 153 9.92 16.79 1.90
CA PHE A 153 11.37 16.62 1.92
C PHE A 153 11.99 17.23 3.17
N ARG A 154 11.54 18.42 3.60
CA ARG A 154 11.99 19.08 4.84
C ARG A 154 11.52 18.36 6.11
N CYS A 155 10.40 17.64 6.07
CA CYS A 155 9.89 16.83 7.18
C CYS A 155 10.71 15.55 7.34
N VAL A 156 11.10 14.95 6.22
CA VAL A 156 12.06 13.84 6.21
C VAL A 156 13.41 14.37 6.68
N THR A 157 13.94 15.45 6.09
CA THR A 157 15.25 16.06 6.45
C THR A 157 15.25 16.98 7.68
N LYS A 158 14.16 17.01 8.46
CA LYS A 158 14.09 17.77 9.71
C LYS A 158 15.12 17.18 10.65
N ARG A 159 15.93 18.03 11.30
CA ARG A 159 16.99 17.62 12.22
C ARG A 159 16.37 16.95 13.45
N ARG A 160 16.10 15.65 13.33
CA ARG A 160 15.83 14.71 14.43
C ARG A 160 17.16 14.10 14.87
N ASP A 161 17.17 13.34 15.95
CA ASP A 161 18.35 12.54 16.32
C ASP A 161 18.85 11.76 15.09
N SER A 162 20.16 11.81 14.84
CA SER A 162 20.80 11.32 13.61
C SER A 162 20.35 9.90 13.24
N ASN A 163 20.08 9.08 14.25
CA ASN A 163 19.68 7.69 14.12
C ASN A 163 18.23 7.52 13.63
N THR A 164 17.31 8.39 14.03
CA THR A 164 15.88 8.32 13.65
C THR A 164 15.68 8.75 12.20
N PHE A 165 16.42 9.76 11.74
CA PHE A 165 16.39 10.19 10.34
C PHE A 165 16.85 9.07 9.39
N SER A 166 18.03 8.50 9.66
CA SER A 166 18.58 7.39 8.86
C SER A 166 17.66 6.17 8.88
N ALA A 167 16.99 5.89 10.00
CA ALA A 167 16.02 4.81 10.11
C ALA A 167 14.78 5.02 9.22
N ILE A 168 14.20 6.22 9.19
CA ILE A 168 13.04 6.54 8.33
C ILE A 168 13.44 6.44 6.86
N LEU A 169 14.58 7.03 6.48
CA LEU A 169 15.06 7.00 5.10
C LEU A 169 15.30 5.55 4.62
N LEU A 170 15.95 4.73 5.46
CA LEU A 170 16.23 3.34 5.13
C LEU A 170 14.95 2.49 5.05
N GLN A 171 13.92 2.79 5.86
CA GLN A 171 12.61 2.14 5.75
C GLN A 171 11.84 2.55 4.47
N ILE A 172 11.94 3.81 4.03
CA ILE A 172 11.35 4.25 2.77
C ILE A 172 12.03 3.53 1.60
N VAL A 173 13.36 3.52 1.55
CA VAL A 173 14.12 2.80 0.51
C VAL A 173 13.80 1.30 0.53
N ALA A 174 13.70 0.69 1.71
CA ALA A 174 13.31 -0.71 1.85
C ALA A 174 11.91 -0.98 1.27
N LEU A 175 10.94 -0.11 1.54
CA LEU A 175 9.58 -0.23 1.01
C LEU A 175 9.55 -0.01 -0.51
N ASP A 176 10.30 0.96 -1.03
CA ASP A 176 10.41 1.23 -2.46
C ASP A 176 11.01 0.01 -3.20
N VAL A 177 12.11 -0.57 -2.70
CA VAL A 177 12.70 -1.78 -3.31
C VAL A 177 11.76 -2.98 -3.22
N LEU A 178 10.97 -3.10 -2.14
CA LEU A 178 9.92 -4.13 -2.01
C LEU A 178 8.85 -3.95 -3.10
N MET A 179 8.45 -2.71 -3.38
CA MET A 179 7.48 -2.40 -4.42
C MET A 179 8.05 -2.56 -5.82
N PHE A 180 9.32 -2.23 -6.04
CA PHE A 180 10.03 -2.53 -7.28
C PHE A 180 9.96 -4.03 -7.62
N CYS A 181 10.24 -4.89 -6.64
CA CYS A 181 10.15 -6.35 -6.80
C CYS A 181 8.72 -6.83 -7.04
N THR A 182 7.74 -6.23 -6.37
CA THR A 182 6.33 -6.65 -6.46
C THR A 182 5.71 -6.25 -7.79
N SER A 183 5.95 -5.01 -8.25
CA SER A 183 5.52 -4.54 -9.56
C SER A 183 6.21 -5.30 -10.69
N GLY A 184 7.52 -5.55 -10.56
CA GLY A 184 8.27 -6.39 -11.51
C GLY A 184 7.75 -7.82 -11.62
N ASP A 185 7.39 -8.46 -10.50
CA ASP A 185 6.76 -9.78 -10.51
C ASP A 185 5.40 -9.75 -11.25
N MET A 186 4.58 -8.72 -11.03
CA MET A 186 3.30 -8.60 -11.73
C MET A 186 3.48 -8.55 -13.25
N ASP A 187 4.45 -7.78 -13.74
CA ASP A 187 4.69 -7.61 -15.18
C ASP A 187 5.30 -8.86 -15.85
N ILE A 188 6.33 -9.45 -15.26
CA ILE A 188 7.05 -10.58 -15.87
C ILE A 188 6.32 -11.90 -15.71
N SER A 189 5.66 -12.13 -14.58
CA SER A 189 5.19 -13.48 -14.20
C SER A 189 4.40 -14.21 -15.27
N GLN A 190 3.50 -13.50 -15.96
CA GLN A 190 2.70 -14.08 -17.03
C GLN A 190 3.59 -14.54 -18.19
N LEU A 191 4.55 -13.69 -18.59
CA LEU A 191 5.47 -13.97 -19.68
C LEU A 191 6.40 -15.14 -19.30
N TYR A 192 6.94 -15.14 -18.08
CA TYR A 192 7.79 -16.21 -17.56
C TYR A 192 7.09 -17.57 -17.50
N LEU A 193 5.88 -17.61 -16.93
CA LEU A 193 5.11 -18.84 -16.78
C LEU A 193 4.65 -19.41 -18.11
N ARG A 194 4.35 -18.54 -19.08
CA ARG A 194 3.98 -18.96 -20.43
C ARG A 194 5.18 -19.51 -21.18
N ASP A 195 6.29 -18.78 -21.20
CA ASP A 195 7.45 -19.12 -22.02
C ASP A 195 8.20 -20.35 -21.49
N THR A 196 8.25 -20.53 -20.16
CA THR A 196 8.98 -21.64 -19.53
C THR A 196 8.13 -22.91 -19.39
N PHE A 197 6.84 -22.76 -19.06
CA PHE A 197 5.99 -23.89 -18.67
C PHE A 197 4.74 -24.06 -19.54
N GLY A 198 4.51 -23.18 -20.52
CA GLY A 198 3.32 -23.21 -21.37
C GLY A 198 2.02 -23.05 -20.57
N PHE A 199 2.01 -22.20 -19.54
CA PHE A 199 0.77 -21.92 -18.80
C PHE A 199 -0.28 -21.30 -19.72
N SER A 200 -1.51 -21.83 -19.65
CA SER A 200 -2.69 -21.17 -20.22
C SER A 200 -3.05 -19.94 -19.38
N PHE A 201 -3.68 -18.93 -20.01
CA PHE A 201 -4.18 -17.74 -19.35
C PHE A 201 -5.10 -18.07 -18.16
N THR A 202 -5.93 -19.11 -18.28
CA THR A 202 -6.84 -19.56 -17.21
C THR A 202 -6.07 -20.09 -16.01
N LEU A 203 -5.02 -20.89 -16.23
CA LEU A 203 -4.22 -21.47 -15.15
C LEU A 203 -3.41 -20.40 -14.42
N PHE A 204 -2.88 -19.41 -15.16
CA PHE A 204 -2.24 -18.25 -14.58
C PHE A 204 -3.20 -17.43 -13.72
N GLY A 205 -4.43 -17.22 -14.20
CA GLY A 205 -5.50 -16.56 -13.44
C GLY A 205 -5.81 -17.28 -12.13
N TYR A 206 -5.93 -18.62 -12.16
CA TYR A 206 -6.13 -19.41 -10.94
C TYR A 206 -4.96 -19.34 -9.96
N LEU A 207 -3.73 -19.40 -10.46
CA LEU A 207 -2.53 -19.26 -9.63
C LEU A 207 -2.48 -17.88 -8.96
N ARG A 208 -2.72 -16.80 -9.72
CA ARG A 208 -2.74 -15.43 -9.19
C ARG A 208 -3.91 -15.17 -8.25
N GLY A 209 -5.08 -15.76 -8.51
CA GLY A 209 -6.21 -15.75 -7.59
C GLY A 209 -5.86 -16.44 -6.27
N LEU A 210 -5.22 -17.61 -6.33
CA LEU A 210 -4.78 -18.36 -5.15
C LEU A 210 -3.74 -17.60 -4.32
N ASP A 211 -2.72 -17.00 -4.96
CA ASP A 211 -1.68 -16.20 -4.26
C ASP A 211 -2.31 -15.00 -3.52
N ASN A 212 -3.21 -14.25 -4.18
CA ASN A 212 -3.91 -13.14 -3.55
C ASN A 212 -4.84 -13.61 -2.41
N PHE A 213 -5.54 -14.73 -2.60
CA PHE A 213 -6.44 -15.29 -1.59
C PHE A 213 -5.67 -15.70 -0.33
N LEU A 214 -4.58 -16.45 -0.51
CA LEU A 214 -3.72 -16.89 0.58
C LEU A 214 -3.12 -15.70 1.33
N ARG A 215 -2.58 -14.71 0.61
CA ARG A 215 -2.04 -13.48 1.23
C ARG A 215 -3.11 -12.74 2.01
N GLY A 216 -4.31 -12.58 1.45
CA GLY A 216 -5.44 -11.92 2.13
C GLY A 216 -5.84 -12.64 3.43
N ILE A 217 -6.03 -13.96 3.38
CA ILE A 217 -6.40 -14.77 4.55
C ILE A 217 -5.32 -14.75 5.63
N ILE A 218 -4.07 -14.94 5.26
CA ILE A 218 -2.97 -14.91 6.21
C ILE A 218 -2.87 -13.53 6.85
N MET A 219 -3.02 -12.47 6.08
CA MET A 219 -2.90 -11.12 6.64
C MET A 219 -4.02 -10.76 7.61
N ILE A 220 -5.26 -11.21 7.36
CA ILE A 220 -6.39 -10.98 8.26
C ILE A 220 -6.37 -11.91 9.49
N THR A 221 -5.79 -13.11 9.41
CA THR A 221 -5.80 -14.08 10.52
C THR A 221 -4.47 -14.16 11.28
N PHE A 222 -3.36 -14.38 10.58
CA PHE A 222 -2.04 -14.65 11.16
C PHE A 222 -1.49 -13.45 11.93
N VAL A 223 -1.59 -12.24 11.36
CA VAL A 223 -1.04 -11.02 12.00
C VAL A 223 -1.74 -10.72 13.33
N PRO A 224 -3.09 -10.68 13.44
CA PRO A 224 -3.75 -10.49 14.73
C PRO A 224 -3.53 -11.66 15.70
N ILE A 225 -3.55 -12.91 15.23
CA ILE A 225 -3.40 -14.09 16.11
C ILE A 225 -2.01 -14.10 16.74
N ILE A 226 -0.94 -13.95 15.94
CA ILE A 226 0.42 -13.92 16.47
C ILE A 226 0.59 -12.77 17.46
N LYS A 227 0.13 -11.56 17.12
CA LYS A 227 0.21 -10.43 18.05
C LYS A 227 -0.52 -10.68 19.37
N LYS A 228 -1.69 -11.33 19.32
CA LYS A 228 -2.46 -11.66 20.53
C LYS A 228 -1.80 -12.76 21.37
N VAL A 229 -1.22 -13.79 20.72
CA VAL A 229 -0.65 -14.96 21.39
C VAL A 229 0.74 -14.67 21.94
N THR A 230 1.63 -14.08 21.14
CA THR A 230 3.05 -13.95 21.49
C THR A 230 3.46 -12.55 21.93
N ARG A 231 2.56 -11.55 21.82
CA ARG A 231 2.83 -10.12 22.12
C ARG A 231 4.16 -9.62 21.51
N VAL A 232 4.52 -10.16 20.36
CA VAL A 232 5.77 -9.82 19.66
C VAL A 232 5.70 -8.41 19.09
N LYS A 233 6.84 -7.73 19.06
CA LYS A 233 7.02 -6.46 18.36
C LYS A 233 6.77 -6.64 16.85
N ASP A 234 6.46 -5.55 16.16
CA ASP A 234 6.16 -5.55 14.71
C ASP A 234 7.31 -6.08 13.84
N LEU A 235 8.55 -5.88 14.28
CA LEU A 235 9.74 -6.12 13.46
C LEU A 235 10.06 -7.61 13.20
N PRO A 236 10.10 -8.53 14.18
CA PRO A 236 10.27 -9.96 13.89
C PRO A 236 9.29 -10.50 12.85
N LEU A 237 8.06 -9.97 12.86
CA LEU A 237 7.02 -10.35 11.92
C LEU A 237 7.34 -9.83 10.49
N VAL A 238 7.89 -8.62 10.37
CA VAL A 238 8.44 -8.09 9.10
C VAL A 238 9.59 -8.95 8.58
N LEU A 239 10.54 -9.31 9.43
CA LEU A 239 11.69 -10.13 9.05
C LEU A 239 11.26 -11.52 8.56
N PHE A 240 10.30 -12.14 9.26
CA PHE A 240 9.71 -13.41 8.84
C PHE A 240 9.05 -13.32 7.46
N GLY A 241 8.29 -12.25 7.21
CA GLY A 241 7.69 -12.00 5.89
C GLY A 241 8.73 -11.82 4.79
N LEU A 242 9.86 -11.15 5.06
CA LEU A 242 10.96 -10.98 4.10
C LEU A 242 11.64 -12.31 3.75
N VAL A 243 11.84 -13.20 4.74
CA VAL A 243 12.40 -14.54 4.50
C VAL A 243 11.46 -15.38 3.64
N SER A 244 10.15 -15.34 3.91
CA SER A 244 9.14 -15.98 3.07
C SER A 244 9.14 -15.42 1.64
N TYR A 245 9.31 -14.10 1.49
CA TYR A 245 9.43 -13.46 0.18
C TYR A 245 10.66 -13.98 -0.57
N PHE A 246 11.83 -13.93 0.07
CA PHE A 246 13.08 -14.44 -0.48
C PHE A 246 12.94 -15.89 -0.93
N ALA A 247 12.46 -16.77 -0.05
CA ALA A 247 12.29 -18.19 -0.35
C ALA A 247 11.38 -18.42 -1.56
N ALA A 248 10.26 -17.72 -1.65
CA ALA A 248 9.36 -17.86 -2.79
C ALA A 248 9.97 -17.37 -4.11
N PHE A 249 10.76 -16.30 -4.11
CA PHE A 249 11.46 -15.85 -5.32
C PHE A 249 12.57 -16.81 -5.75
N VAL A 250 13.30 -17.39 -4.80
CA VAL A 250 14.28 -18.45 -5.10
C VAL A 250 13.57 -19.68 -5.69
N ILE A 251 12.44 -20.11 -5.11
CA ILE A 251 11.69 -21.28 -5.62
C ILE A 251 11.17 -21.01 -7.04
N VAL A 252 10.61 -19.83 -7.32
CA VAL A 252 10.16 -19.48 -8.69
C VAL A 252 11.34 -19.41 -9.65
N GLY A 253 12.45 -18.74 -9.26
CA GLY A 253 13.63 -18.62 -10.10
C GLY A 253 14.31 -19.95 -10.41
N ALA A 254 14.28 -20.91 -9.48
CA ALA A 254 14.83 -22.25 -9.64
C ALA A 254 13.80 -23.31 -10.09
N ALA A 255 12.59 -22.90 -10.48
CA ALA A 255 11.52 -23.82 -10.83
C ALA A 255 11.86 -24.60 -12.12
N TYR A 256 11.81 -25.93 -12.05
CA TYR A 256 11.89 -26.83 -13.21
C TYR A 256 10.55 -27.53 -13.51
N ALA A 257 9.56 -27.38 -12.63
CA ALA A 257 8.25 -27.99 -12.79
C ALA A 257 7.12 -27.06 -12.31
N LYS A 258 5.93 -27.21 -12.90
CA LYS A 258 4.75 -26.36 -12.60
C LYS A 258 4.37 -26.36 -11.12
N TRP A 259 4.47 -27.52 -10.46
CA TRP A 259 4.12 -27.66 -9.04
C TRP A 259 5.00 -26.80 -8.11
N MET A 260 6.25 -26.49 -8.50
CA MET A 260 7.13 -25.64 -7.71
C MET A 260 6.63 -24.20 -7.66
N VAL A 261 5.98 -23.74 -8.72
CA VAL A 261 5.35 -22.41 -8.76
C VAL A 261 4.17 -22.36 -7.79
N PHE A 262 3.36 -23.42 -7.73
CA PHE A 262 2.30 -23.53 -6.72
C PHE A 262 2.86 -23.59 -5.30
N LEU A 263 3.97 -24.33 -5.09
CA LEU A 263 4.67 -24.33 -3.82
C LEU A 263 5.17 -22.92 -3.46
N ALA A 264 5.68 -22.15 -4.41
CA ALA A 264 6.12 -20.78 -4.17
C ALA A 264 4.98 -19.83 -3.79
N ALA A 265 3.76 -20.05 -4.30
CA ALA A 265 2.58 -19.30 -3.87
C ALA A 265 2.24 -19.59 -2.40
N VAL A 266 2.33 -20.87 -1.99
CA VAL A 266 2.12 -21.27 -0.59
C VAL A 266 3.23 -20.72 0.31
N VAL A 267 4.50 -20.94 -0.03
CA VAL A 267 5.64 -20.41 0.74
C VAL A 267 5.62 -18.88 0.80
N GLY A 268 5.17 -18.23 -0.26
CA GLY A 268 5.06 -16.78 -0.40
C GLY A 268 3.81 -16.16 0.23
N MET A 269 2.98 -16.91 0.96
CA MET A 269 1.75 -16.37 1.56
C MET A 269 1.99 -15.20 2.55
N PHE A 270 3.20 -15.11 3.12
CA PHE A 270 3.58 -14.06 4.08
C PHE A 270 4.19 -12.81 3.44
N LYS A 271 4.27 -12.74 2.11
CA LYS A 271 4.89 -11.63 1.35
C LYS A 271 4.25 -10.26 1.60
N GLY A 272 2.99 -10.20 2.03
CA GLY A 272 2.30 -8.94 2.35
C GLY A 272 2.75 -8.31 3.67
N ILE A 273 3.19 -9.12 4.64
CA ILE A 273 3.50 -8.67 6.00
C ILE A 273 4.56 -7.55 6.07
N PRO A 274 5.69 -7.62 5.32
CA PRO A 274 6.70 -6.58 5.37
C PRO A 274 6.17 -5.20 4.98
N SER A 275 5.25 -5.15 4.01
CA SER A 275 4.65 -3.90 3.53
C SER A 275 3.88 -3.18 4.64
N ALA A 276 2.94 -3.88 5.29
CA ALA A 276 2.19 -3.34 6.41
C ALA A 276 3.05 -3.02 7.64
N GLY A 277 4.02 -3.88 7.97
CA GLY A 277 4.86 -3.68 9.15
C GLY A 277 5.84 -2.51 9.01
N LEU A 278 6.40 -2.29 7.81
CA LEU A 278 7.21 -1.11 7.51
C LEU A 278 6.37 0.18 7.61
N ARG A 279 5.15 0.21 7.03
CA ARG A 279 4.24 1.36 7.15
C ARG A 279 3.82 1.64 8.59
N ALA A 280 3.52 0.59 9.36
CA ALA A 280 3.18 0.72 10.77
C ALA A 280 4.36 1.30 11.57
N THR A 281 5.57 0.78 11.36
CA THR A 281 6.77 1.27 12.03
C THR A 281 7.06 2.73 11.67
N MET A 282 7.07 3.07 10.37
CA MET A 282 7.30 4.45 9.91
C MET A 282 6.31 5.44 10.55
N SER A 283 5.02 5.11 10.56
CA SER A 283 4.00 6.00 11.14
C SER A 283 4.14 6.22 12.66
N THR A 284 4.85 5.34 13.38
CA THR A 284 5.16 5.53 14.82
C THR A 284 6.37 6.44 15.05
N LEU A 285 7.22 6.63 14.03
CA LEU A 285 8.41 7.48 14.11
C LEU A 285 8.13 8.95 13.78
N VAL A 286 6.91 9.27 13.33
CA VAL A 286 6.50 10.62 12.92
C VAL A 286 5.27 11.07 13.69
N THR A 287 5.14 12.37 13.92
CA THR A 287 3.98 12.95 14.61
C THR A 287 2.72 12.86 13.74
N ALA A 288 1.55 12.96 14.36
CA ALA A 288 0.25 12.85 13.68
C ALA A 288 0.06 13.90 12.54
N GLU A 289 0.65 15.08 12.71
CA GLU A 289 0.68 16.16 11.70
C GLU A 289 1.58 15.83 10.51
N GLU A 290 2.67 15.11 10.76
CA GLU A 290 3.68 14.77 9.75
C GLU A 290 3.34 13.47 9.00
N GLN A 291 2.40 12.66 9.49
CA GLN A 291 1.94 11.41 8.87
C GLN A 291 1.41 11.60 7.44
N GLY A 292 0.59 12.64 7.21
CA GLY A 292 0.03 12.93 5.89
C GLY A 292 1.12 13.22 4.85
N ARG A 293 2.16 13.95 5.27
CA ARG A 293 3.33 14.27 4.44
C ARG A 293 4.19 13.04 4.17
N LEU A 294 4.42 12.19 5.17
CA LEU A 294 5.17 10.94 5.01
C LEU A 294 4.48 10.01 3.99
N PHE A 295 3.20 9.69 4.18
CA PHE A 295 2.49 8.79 3.27
C PHE A 295 2.31 9.40 1.87
N GLY A 296 2.21 10.73 1.76
CA GLY A 296 2.25 11.42 0.48
C GLY A 296 3.58 11.25 -0.26
N LEU A 297 4.71 11.31 0.45
CA LEU A 297 6.03 11.05 -0.13
C LEU A 297 6.20 9.59 -0.56
N ILE A 298 5.77 8.64 0.29
CA ILE A 298 5.79 7.20 -0.03
C ILE A 298 4.92 6.93 -1.27
N ALA A 299 3.75 7.55 -1.39
CA ALA A 299 2.91 7.42 -2.58
C ALA A 299 3.63 7.85 -3.86
N ALA A 300 4.35 8.98 -3.80
CA ALA A 300 5.07 9.53 -4.93
C ALA A 300 6.28 8.67 -5.31
N SER A 301 7.06 8.21 -4.31
CA SER A 301 8.20 7.31 -4.55
C SER A 301 7.73 5.96 -5.10
N GLU A 302 6.70 5.35 -4.50
CA GLU A 302 6.15 4.06 -4.92
C GLU A 302 5.62 4.10 -6.36
N SER A 303 4.98 5.21 -6.76
CA SER A 303 4.51 5.41 -8.13
C SER A 303 5.67 5.51 -9.13
N ALA A 304 6.71 6.27 -8.79
CA ALA A 304 7.90 6.42 -9.63
C ALA A 304 8.68 5.10 -9.75
N VAL A 305 8.83 4.38 -8.64
CA VAL A 305 9.52 3.10 -8.57
C VAL A 305 8.76 2.01 -9.32
N SER A 306 7.42 2.01 -9.27
CA SER A 306 6.61 1.07 -10.05
C SER A 306 6.79 1.27 -11.55
N LEU A 307 6.83 2.53 -12.00
CA LEU A 307 7.11 2.84 -13.41
C LEU A 307 8.51 2.37 -13.83
N LEU A 308 9.53 2.63 -13.00
CA LEU A 308 10.90 2.18 -13.23
C LEU A 308 11.01 0.66 -13.24
N ALA A 309 10.29 -0.02 -12.36
CA ALA A 309 10.22 -1.48 -12.30
C ALA A 309 9.67 -2.04 -13.59
N SER A 310 8.53 -1.53 -14.08
CA SER A 310 7.94 -1.99 -15.32
C SER A 310 8.89 -1.83 -16.51
N ILE A 311 9.60 -0.70 -16.61
CA ILE A 311 10.58 -0.49 -17.69
C ILE A 311 11.75 -1.47 -17.55
N ALA A 312 12.36 -1.53 -16.35
CA ALA A 312 13.54 -2.36 -16.12
C ALA A 312 13.25 -3.84 -16.36
N PHE A 313 12.14 -4.36 -15.85
CA PHE A 313 11.80 -5.77 -15.95
C PHE A 313 11.30 -6.18 -17.34
N ASN A 314 10.56 -5.32 -18.06
CA ASN A 314 10.15 -5.61 -19.44
C ASN A 314 11.32 -5.61 -20.43
N GLU A 315 12.38 -4.83 -20.20
CA GLU A 315 13.60 -4.85 -21.03
C GLU A 315 14.58 -5.96 -20.59
N LEU A 316 14.72 -6.17 -19.28
CA LEU A 316 15.65 -7.15 -18.73
C LEU A 316 15.22 -8.59 -19.03
N TYR A 317 13.92 -8.89 -18.99
CA TYR A 317 13.46 -10.27 -19.19
C TYR A 317 13.76 -10.81 -20.59
N PRO A 318 13.43 -10.12 -21.70
CA PRO A 318 13.82 -10.55 -23.04
C PRO A 318 15.33 -10.70 -23.21
N ALA A 319 16.12 -9.78 -22.65
CA ALA A 319 17.58 -9.81 -22.75
C ALA A 319 18.23 -10.99 -21.98
N THR A 320 17.59 -11.47 -20.92
CA THR A 320 18.13 -12.52 -20.04
C THR A 320 17.51 -13.90 -20.28
N ARG A 321 16.41 -13.96 -21.03
CA ARG A 321 15.66 -15.17 -21.34
C ARG A 321 16.53 -16.30 -21.89
N ASP A 322 17.44 -15.98 -22.82
CA ASP A 322 18.25 -17.00 -23.51
C ASP A 322 19.37 -17.57 -22.65
N ILE A 323 19.77 -16.86 -21.58
CA ILE A 323 20.81 -17.30 -20.65
C ILE A 323 20.18 -18.12 -19.52
N PHE A 324 19.22 -17.53 -18.82
CA PHE A 324 18.53 -18.18 -17.71
C PHE A 324 17.15 -17.52 -17.48
N PRO A 325 16.03 -18.19 -17.82
CA PRO A 325 14.68 -17.63 -17.68
C PRO A 325 14.33 -17.18 -16.25
N GLY A 326 14.92 -17.81 -15.23
CA GLY A 326 14.70 -17.50 -13.81
C GLY A 326 15.57 -16.37 -13.24
N LEU A 327 16.42 -15.73 -14.06
CA LEU A 327 17.44 -14.78 -13.56
C LEU A 327 16.80 -13.55 -12.91
N CYS A 328 15.73 -13.00 -13.50
CA CYS A 328 15.01 -11.86 -12.94
C CYS A 328 14.49 -12.15 -11.52
N TYR A 329 14.01 -13.36 -11.27
CA TYR A 329 13.55 -13.79 -9.95
C TYR A 329 14.71 -13.97 -8.95
N MET A 330 15.86 -14.46 -9.41
CA MET A 330 17.05 -14.59 -8.58
C MET A 330 17.65 -13.22 -8.21
N LEU A 331 17.66 -12.27 -9.15
CA LEU A 331 18.04 -10.88 -8.89
C LEU A 331 17.09 -10.22 -7.88
N GLY A 332 15.78 -10.44 -8.05
CA GLY A 332 14.78 -10.03 -7.08
C GLY A 332 15.04 -10.60 -5.69
N ALA A 333 15.39 -11.89 -5.58
CA ALA A 333 15.75 -12.50 -4.30
C ALA A 333 16.98 -11.83 -3.67
N GLY A 334 18.00 -11.49 -4.47
CA GLY A 334 19.16 -10.72 -4.00
C GLY A 334 18.77 -9.34 -3.43
N LEU A 335 17.86 -8.62 -4.08
CA LEU A 335 17.34 -7.34 -3.58
C LEU A 335 16.58 -7.49 -2.25
N ILE A 336 15.76 -8.53 -2.12
CA ILE A 336 15.05 -8.82 -0.86
C ILE A 336 16.03 -9.13 0.28
N LEU A 337 17.16 -9.80 0.00
CA LEU A 337 18.19 -10.04 1.01
C LEU A 337 18.86 -8.74 1.48
N ILE A 338 19.10 -7.80 0.56
CA ILE A 338 19.62 -6.46 0.90
C ILE A 338 18.62 -5.73 1.82
N ILE A 339 17.32 -5.81 1.51
CA ILE A 339 16.27 -5.24 2.36
C ILE A 339 16.25 -5.89 3.74
N PHE A 340 16.41 -7.21 3.83
CA PHE A 340 16.47 -7.92 5.10
C PHE A 340 17.62 -7.39 5.98
N CYS A 341 18.81 -7.24 5.41
CA CYS A 341 19.96 -6.66 6.11
C CYS A 341 19.71 -5.20 6.52
N ALA A 342 19.11 -4.39 5.64
CA ALA A 342 18.76 -3.00 5.93
C ALA A 342 17.78 -2.89 7.11
N VAL A 343 16.70 -3.68 7.11
CA VAL A 343 15.69 -3.68 8.18
C VAL A 343 16.28 -4.16 9.51
N MET A 344 17.16 -5.17 9.49
CA MET A 344 17.89 -5.58 10.69
C MET A 344 18.83 -4.47 11.21
N TYR A 345 19.52 -3.77 10.33
CA TYR A 345 20.40 -2.66 10.71
C TYR A 345 19.62 -1.50 11.34
N VAL A 346 18.46 -1.14 10.79
CA VAL A 346 17.56 -0.13 11.36
C VAL A 346 17.19 -0.47 12.81
N ASN A 347 16.91 -1.75 13.09
CA ASN A 347 16.59 -2.19 14.45
C ASN A 347 17.76 -2.07 15.42
N HIS A 348 18.98 -2.28 14.95
CA HIS A 348 20.17 -2.13 15.77
C HIS A 348 20.45 -0.66 16.12
N ILE A 349 20.08 0.27 15.22
CA ILE A 349 20.30 1.71 15.39
C ILE A 349 19.21 2.39 16.24
N LEU A 350 17.97 1.93 16.14
CA LEU A 350 16.84 2.52 16.85
C LEU A 350 16.85 2.08 18.33
N PRO A 351 16.88 3.01 19.30
CA PRO A 351 16.71 2.67 20.71
C PRO A 351 15.37 1.97 20.96
N GLN A 352 15.38 0.85 21.67
CA GLN A 352 14.17 0.06 21.93
C GLN A 352 13.16 0.77 22.85
N ALA A 353 13.58 1.82 23.56
CA ALA A 353 12.73 2.69 24.37
C ALA A 353 12.15 3.80 23.48
N ARG A 354 10.89 3.61 23.06
CA ARG A 354 10.14 4.62 22.31
C ARG A 354 9.66 5.69 23.30
N PRO A 355 10.08 6.97 23.21
CA PRO A 355 9.44 8.01 24.00
C PRO A 355 8.00 8.17 23.52
N ILE A 356 7.08 8.22 24.48
CA ILE A 356 5.63 8.39 24.35
C ILE A 356 5.25 9.79 23.79
N THR A 357 6.22 10.59 23.36
CA THR A 357 6.08 12.01 23.00
C THR A 357 5.25 12.28 21.73
N ALA A 358 4.69 11.26 21.07
CA ALA A 358 3.70 11.45 20.01
C ALA A 358 2.26 11.67 20.52
N TYR A 359 2.03 11.68 21.85
CA TYR A 359 0.69 11.67 22.46
C TYR A 359 0.37 12.83 23.42
N GLY A 360 1.04 13.97 23.34
CA GLY A 360 0.39 15.23 23.72
C GLY A 360 -0.17 15.79 22.42
N ILE A 361 -1.42 15.61 22.02
CA ILE A 361 -2.62 16.24 22.56
C ILE A 361 -3.81 15.45 21.99
N ILE A 362 -4.41 14.52 22.75
CA ILE A 362 -5.85 14.18 22.62
C ILE A 362 -6.37 13.77 24.02
N GLU A 363 -6.06 14.59 25.03
CA GLU A 363 -6.83 14.63 26.27
C GLU A 363 -7.03 16.12 26.58
N GLU A 364 -8.25 16.59 26.27
CA GLU A 364 -8.90 17.89 26.58
C GLU A 364 -9.79 18.26 25.37
N ASN A 365 -11.12 18.35 25.40
CA ASN A 365 -12.04 18.55 26.51
C ASN A 365 -13.38 17.86 26.20
N VAL A 366 -13.78 16.87 27.00
CA VAL A 366 -15.21 16.61 27.20
C VAL A 366 -15.68 17.71 28.14
N VAL A 367 -16.11 18.83 27.56
CA VAL A 367 -16.83 19.87 28.29
C VAL A 367 -18.15 19.24 28.72
N ALA A 368 -18.31 18.97 30.02
CA ALA A 368 -19.63 18.77 30.59
C ALA A 368 -20.45 20.06 30.37
N GLU A 369 -21.75 19.95 30.09
CA GLU A 369 -22.67 21.06 29.75
C GLU A 369 -22.70 22.22 30.76
N ASP A 370 -22.02 22.11 31.90
CA ASP A 370 -22.00 23.10 32.99
C ASP A 370 -20.63 23.80 33.20
N GLY A 371 -19.70 23.69 32.25
CA GLY A 371 -18.52 24.58 32.21
C GLY A 371 -17.50 24.45 33.36
N SER A 372 -17.49 23.34 34.10
CA SER A 372 -16.47 23.05 35.11
C SER A 372 -15.43 22.03 34.62
N VAL A 373 -14.15 22.35 34.85
CA VAL A 373 -13.00 21.48 34.53
C VAL A 373 -12.90 20.41 35.63
N LEU A 374 -13.11 19.14 35.26
CA LEU A 374 -12.87 18.00 36.16
C LEU A 374 -11.36 17.74 36.23
N ALA A 375 -10.72 18.23 37.30
CA ALA A 375 -9.39 17.79 37.69
C ALA A 375 -9.48 16.40 38.34
N PHE A 376 -8.82 15.40 37.76
CA PHE A 376 -8.55 14.12 38.42
C PHE A 376 -7.18 14.18 39.14
N PRO A 377 -7.03 13.49 40.28
CA PRO A 377 -6.00 13.81 41.26
C PRO A 377 -4.61 13.36 40.80
N GLU A 378 -3.61 14.18 41.15
CA GLU A 378 -2.19 13.85 41.06
C GLU A 378 -1.92 12.58 41.87
N ASP A 379 -1.40 11.54 41.19
CA ASP A 379 -0.84 10.37 41.86
C ASP A 379 0.36 10.82 42.69
N GLY A 380 0.15 10.85 44.00
CA GLY A 380 1.15 11.14 44.99
C GLY A 380 2.26 10.09 45.02
N GLU A 381 3.45 10.61 45.29
CA GLU A 381 4.59 9.90 45.85
C GLU A 381 4.13 8.93 46.95
N HIS A 382 4.56 7.67 46.88
CA HIS A 382 4.75 6.85 48.07
C HIS A 382 6.04 6.04 47.95
N GLU A 383 6.91 6.39 48.92
CA GLU A 383 8.05 5.70 49.55
C GLU A 383 8.28 4.22 49.23
#